data_AF-A0AAU2YZF1-F1
#
_entry.id   AF-A0AAU2YZF1-F1
#
_cell.length_a   1.000
_cell.length_b   1.000
_cell.length_c   1.000
_cell.angle_alpha   90.00
_cell.angle_beta   90.00
_cell.angle_gamma   90.00
#
_symmetry.space_group_name_H-M   'P 1'
#
loop_
_entity.id
_entity.type
_entity.pdbx_description
1 polymer ?
#
loop_
_entity_poly.entity_id
_entity_poly.type
_entity_poly.pdbx_seq_one_letter_code
_entity_poly.pdbx_strand_id
1 'polypeptide(L)'
;MLSDAAYIARHLQLLGEWDAALAALAPDAEPELRAEIAVDRWFFRIEGHEEAEKAVAALDPASPTAHLLTARLAYSRLLFQRDPRPDDRAVAEAGYRAAAESGDEKQRAWAEYHWAVLLDNIDEDPAGALPRYETALEFATKSGDAYFESYIIRHLAPHKEPAERIAMLRRSLHLRAALGARPQTLAAQALLAANLPENDPERAELMQTFRPGAEELHIGWLLSED
;
A
#
# COMPACT_ATOMS: atom_id res chain seq x y z
N MET A 1 8.86 2.63 -23.33
CA MET A 1 7.39 2.70 -23.50
C MET A 1 6.82 1.43 -22.91
N LEU A 2 5.87 1.53 -21.98
CA LEU A 2 5.12 0.35 -21.53
C LEU A 2 4.37 -0.23 -22.73
N SER A 3 4.21 -1.56 -22.77
CA SER A 3 3.26 -2.15 -23.72
C SER A 3 1.85 -1.61 -23.42
N ASP A 4 0.99 -1.54 -24.43
CA ASP A 4 -0.41 -1.12 -24.24
C ASP A 4 -1.09 -1.96 -23.14
N ALA A 5 -0.77 -3.26 -23.08
CA ALA A 5 -1.23 -4.17 -22.04
C ALA A 5 -0.76 -3.78 -20.64
N ALA A 6 0.52 -3.47 -20.45
CA ALA A 6 1.06 -3.03 -19.16
C ALA A 6 0.49 -1.69 -18.71
N TYR A 7 0.28 -0.76 -19.65
CA TYR A 7 -0.39 0.51 -19.38
C TYR A 7 -1.83 0.32 -18.92
N ILE A 8 -2.61 -0.50 -19.64
CA ILE A 8 -4.00 -0.84 -19.30
C ILE A 8 -4.06 -1.52 -17.93
N ALA A 9 -3.19 -2.51 -17.68
CA ALA A 9 -3.15 -3.23 -16.42
C ALA A 9 -2.87 -2.29 -15.23
N ARG A 10 -1.93 -1.34 -15.35
CA ARG A 10 -1.66 -0.34 -14.31
C ARG A 10 -2.86 0.58 -14.06
N HIS A 11 -3.57 1.00 -15.10
CA HIS A 11 -4.79 1.80 -14.94
C HIS A 11 -5.90 1.03 -14.23
N LEU A 12 -6.14 -0.23 -14.63
CA LEU A 12 -7.12 -1.09 -13.99
C LEU A 12 -6.76 -1.37 -12.53
N GLN A 13 -5.48 -1.59 -12.23
CA GLN A 13 -5.00 -1.73 -10.86
C GLN A 13 -5.32 -0.50 -10.01
N LEU A 14 -5.05 0.71 -10.52
CA LEU A 14 -5.38 1.96 -9.83
C LEU A 14 -6.89 2.12 -9.55
N LEU A 15 -7.73 1.58 -10.43
CA LEU A 15 -9.19 1.59 -10.26
C LEU A 15 -9.69 0.52 -9.28
N GLY A 16 -8.84 -0.41 -8.82
CA GLY A 16 -9.24 -1.56 -8.01
C GLY A 16 -9.80 -2.73 -8.83
N GLU A 17 -9.67 -2.68 -10.16
CA GLU A 17 -10.13 -3.71 -11.09
C GLU A 17 -9.06 -4.80 -11.26
N TRP A 18 -8.59 -5.39 -10.16
CA TRP A 18 -7.43 -6.28 -10.15
C TRP A 18 -7.60 -7.51 -11.06
N ASP A 19 -8.81 -8.08 -11.10
CA ASP A 19 -9.12 -9.23 -11.95
C ASP A 19 -8.99 -8.88 -13.45
N ALA A 20 -9.51 -7.72 -13.84
CA ALA A 20 -9.37 -7.22 -15.20
C ALA A 20 -7.91 -6.82 -15.51
N ALA A 21 -7.19 -6.26 -14.53
CA ALA A 21 -5.77 -5.92 -14.66
C ALA A 21 -4.92 -7.16 -14.92
N LEU A 22 -5.15 -8.25 -14.18
CA LEU A 22 -4.47 -9.53 -14.38
C LEU A 22 -4.83 -10.18 -15.72
N ALA A 23 -6.09 -10.04 -16.17
CA ALA A 23 -6.55 -10.57 -17.45
C ALA A 23 -6.01 -9.79 -18.66
N ALA A 24 -5.71 -8.49 -18.49
CA ALA A 24 -5.09 -7.66 -19.52
C ALA A 24 -3.63 -8.07 -19.81
N LEU A 25 -2.97 -8.74 -18.86
CA LEU A 25 -1.62 -9.27 -19.03
C LEU A 25 -1.66 -10.69 -19.60
N ALA A 26 -0.87 -10.94 -20.66
CA ALA A 26 -0.62 -12.31 -21.10
C ALA A 26 0.04 -13.12 -19.96
N PRO A 27 -0.16 -14.46 -19.89
CA PRO A 27 0.30 -15.28 -18.77
C PRO A 27 1.77 -15.07 -18.39
N ASP A 28 2.65 -14.97 -19.39
CA ASP A 28 4.11 -14.85 -19.19
C ASP A 28 4.64 -13.42 -19.40
N ALA A 29 3.75 -12.44 -19.62
CA ALA A 29 4.14 -11.05 -19.79
C ALA A 29 4.20 -10.32 -18.45
N GLU A 30 5.20 -9.46 -18.28
CA GLU A 30 5.34 -8.54 -17.14
C GLU A 30 5.19 -9.23 -15.78
N PRO A 31 6.00 -10.27 -15.47
CA PRO A 31 5.82 -11.08 -14.26
C PRO A 31 5.87 -10.25 -12.97
N GLU A 32 6.71 -9.21 -12.93
CA GLU A 32 6.78 -8.27 -11.80
C GLU A 32 5.46 -7.50 -11.61
N LEU A 33 4.89 -6.94 -12.68
CA LEU A 33 3.61 -6.23 -12.61
C LEU A 33 2.46 -7.17 -12.22
N ARG A 34 2.46 -8.40 -12.74
CA ARG A 34 1.49 -9.44 -12.35
C ARG A 34 1.56 -9.71 -10.85
N ALA A 35 2.76 -9.86 -10.29
CA ALA A 35 2.97 -10.06 -8.87
C ALA A 35 2.56 -8.82 -8.05
N GLU A 36 2.89 -7.60 -8.49
CA GLU A 36 2.44 -6.36 -7.86
C GLU A 36 0.90 -6.29 -7.77
N ILE A 37 0.19 -6.59 -8.86
CA ILE A 37 -1.27 -6.56 -8.92
C ILE A 37 -1.88 -7.63 -8.00
N ALA A 38 -1.32 -8.84 -7.99
CA ALA A 38 -1.81 -9.93 -7.14
C ALA A 38 -1.63 -9.62 -5.64
N VAL A 39 -0.47 -9.07 -5.25
CA VAL A 39 -0.20 -8.64 -3.88
C VAL A 39 -1.11 -7.47 -3.48
N ASP A 40 -1.35 -6.51 -4.37
CA ASP A 40 -2.25 -5.39 -4.12
C ASP A 40 -3.71 -5.87 -3.93
N ARG A 41 -4.18 -6.78 -4.77
CA ARG A 41 -5.49 -7.43 -4.63
C ARG A 41 -5.64 -8.12 -3.27
N TRP A 42 -4.66 -8.94 -2.89
CA TRP A 42 -4.65 -9.59 -1.57
C TRP A 42 -4.71 -8.56 -0.44
N PHE A 43 -3.91 -7.49 -0.53
CA PHE A 43 -3.84 -6.48 0.52
C PHE A 43 -5.16 -5.73 0.72
N PHE A 44 -5.91 -5.46 -0.37
CA PHE A 44 -7.19 -4.76 -0.25
C PHE A 44 -8.36 -5.70 0.02
N ARG A 45 -8.47 -6.84 -0.68
CA ARG A 45 -9.61 -7.75 -0.52
C ARG A 45 -9.46 -8.72 0.65
N ILE A 46 -8.24 -9.00 1.09
CA ILE A 46 -7.93 -10.10 2.01
C ILE A 46 -8.42 -11.44 1.40
N GLU A 47 -8.30 -11.56 0.08
CA GLU A 47 -8.64 -12.73 -0.71
C GLU A 47 -7.56 -12.99 -1.77
N GLY A 48 -7.38 -14.25 -2.16
CA GLY A 48 -6.42 -14.62 -3.20
C GLY A 48 -4.96 -14.64 -2.74
N HIS A 49 -4.71 -15.00 -1.47
CA HIS A 49 -3.36 -15.06 -0.92
C HIS A 49 -2.47 -16.07 -1.65
N GLU A 50 -2.98 -17.27 -1.94
CA GLU A 50 -2.25 -18.33 -2.65
C GLU A 50 -1.80 -17.88 -4.05
N GLU A 51 -2.66 -17.16 -4.78
CA GLU A 51 -2.33 -16.59 -6.08
C GLU A 51 -1.22 -15.54 -5.99
N ALA A 52 -1.27 -14.69 -4.94
CA ALA A 52 -0.21 -13.71 -4.69
C ALA A 52 1.13 -14.38 -4.35
N GLU A 53 1.12 -15.40 -3.49
CA GLU A 53 2.33 -16.19 -3.17
C GLU A 53 2.91 -16.85 -4.42
N LYS A 54 2.05 -17.47 -5.25
CA LYS A 54 2.47 -18.09 -6.51
C LYS A 54 3.08 -17.09 -7.49
N ALA A 55 2.50 -15.90 -7.60
CA ALA A 55 3.00 -14.85 -8.49
C ALA A 55 4.37 -14.33 -8.03
N VAL A 56 4.56 -14.15 -6.72
CA VAL A 56 5.86 -13.73 -6.15
C VAL A 56 6.91 -14.83 -6.29
N ALA A 57 6.55 -16.09 -6.06
CA ALA A 57 7.45 -17.23 -6.20
C ALA A 57 7.92 -17.48 -7.64
N ALA A 58 7.22 -16.93 -8.64
CA ALA A 58 7.60 -17.01 -10.05
C ALA A 58 8.64 -15.96 -10.46
N LEU A 59 8.94 -14.97 -9.61
CA LEU A 59 9.96 -13.96 -9.87
C LEU A 59 11.37 -14.53 -9.68
N ASP A 60 12.36 -13.86 -10.26
CA ASP A 60 13.76 -14.10 -9.88
C ASP A 60 13.93 -13.75 -8.39
N PRO A 61 14.27 -14.73 -7.52
CA PRO A 61 14.40 -14.49 -6.09
C PRO A 61 15.52 -13.50 -5.74
N ALA A 62 16.47 -13.24 -6.65
CA ALA A 62 17.50 -12.22 -6.47
C ALA A 62 17.02 -10.80 -6.83
N SER A 63 15.86 -10.67 -7.47
CA SER A 63 15.35 -9.37 -7.89
C SER A 63 14.90 -8.51 -6.69
N PRO A 64 15.14 -7.19 -6.71
CA PRO A 64 14.66 -6.30 -5.65
C PRO A 64 13.13 -6.30 -5.51
N THR A 65 12.41 -6.49 -6.62
CA THR A 65 10.94 -6.63 -6.64
C THR A 65 10.49 -7.88 -5.89
N ALA A 66 11.14 -9.03 -6.10
CA ALA A 66 10.82 -10.25 -5.36
C ALA A 66 11.05 -10.09 -3.87
N HIS A 67 12.16 -9.46 -3.45
CA HIS A 67 12.42 -9.16 -2.03
C HIS A 67 11.32 -8.29 -1.42
N LEU A 68 10.94 -7.20 -2.10
CA LEU A 68 9.92 -6.29 -1.63
C LEU A 68 8.55 -6.97 -1.50
N LEU A 69 8.12 -7.70 -2.52
CA LEU A 69 6.81 -8.34 -2.54
C LEU A 69 6.73 -9.52 -1.56
N THR A 70 7.80 -10.29 -1.40
CA THR A 70 7.91 -11.33 -0.36
C THR A 70 7.74 -10.72 1.02
N ALA A 71 8.43 -9.61 1.29
CA ALA A 71 8.32 -8.91 2.56
C ALA A 71 6.92 -8.35 2.80
N ARG A 72 6.28 -7.79 1.77
CA ARG A 72 4.89 -7.29 1.85
C ARG A 72 3.90 -8.42 2.14
N LEU A 73 4.08 -9.61 1.57
CA LEU A 73 3.23 -10.76 1.87
C LEU A 73 3.38 -11.20 3.33
N ALA A 74 4.61 -11.34 3.83
CA ALA A 74 4.86 -11.67 5.22
C ALA A 74 4.28 -10.62 6.19
N TYR A 75 4.50 -9.34 5.91
CA TYR A 75 3.89 -8.23 6.64
C TYR A 75 2.35 -8.30 6.64
N SER A 76 1.73 -8.56 5.49
CA SER A 76 0.27 -8.58 5.38
C SER A 76 -0.39 -9.69 6.19
N ARG A 77 0.25 -10.86 6.33
CA ARG A 77 -0.24 -11.94 7.18
C ARG A 77 -0.26 -11.56 8.66
N LEU A 78 0.79 -10.85 9.11
CA LEU A 78 0.87 -10.29 10.46
C LEU A 78 -0.22 -9.23 10.68
N LEU A 79 -0.30 -8.24 9.77
CA LEU A 79 -1.22 -7.12 9.87
C LEU A 79 -2.69 -7.57 9.94
N PHE A 80 -3.08 -8.49 9.06
CA PHE A 80 -4.47 -8.94 8.95
C PHE A 80 -4.78 -10.16 9.81
N GLN A 81 -3.78 -10.71 10.52
CA GLN A 81 -3.88 -11.94 11.31
C GLN A 81 -4.46 -13.11 10.50
N ARG A 82 -4.04 -13.22 9.24
CA ARG A 82 -4.47 -14.28 8.32
C ARG A 82 -3.31 -15.23 8.06
N ASP A 83 -3.38 -16.40 8.69
CA ASP A 83 -2.35 -17.45 8.64
C ASP A 83 -0.92 -16.93 8.95
N PRO A 84 -0.70 -16.18 10.05
CA PRO A 84 0.63 -15.66 10.37
C PRO A 84 1.60 -16.80 10.63
N ARG A 85 2.77 -16.73 10.00
CA ARG A 85 3.86 -17.69 10.15
C ARG A 85 4.84 -17.19 11.22
N PRO A 86 5.48 -18.09 12.01
CA PRO A 86 6.38 -17.69 13.09
C PRO A 86 7.56 -16.82 12.64
N ASP A 87 7.99 -16.93 11.39
CA ASP A 87 9.11 -16.22 10.80
C ASP A 87 8.71 -14.99 9.97
N ASP A 88 7.41 -14.69 9.81
CA ASP A 88 6.93 -13.61 8.94
C ASP A 88 7.57 -12.26 9.28
N ARG A 89 7.77 -11.96 10.55
CA ARG A 89 8.40 -10.70 10.98
C ARG A 89 9.86 -10.63 10.53
N ALA A 90 10.61 -11.73 10.63
CA ALA A 90 12.00 -11.80 10.19
C ALA A 90 12.09 -11.75 8.66
N VAL A 91 11.19 -12.44 7.95
CA VAL A 91 11.09 -12.44 6.49
C VAL A 91 10.78 -11.04 5.95
N ALA A 92 9.82 -10.34 6.56
CA ALA A 92 9.47 -8.97 6.17
C ALA A 92 10.67 -8.03 6.28
N GLU A 93 11.33 -7.99 7.43
CA GLU A 93 12.50 -7.13 7.61
C GLU A 93 13.65 -7.49 6.67
N ALA A 94 13.95 -8.79 6.50
CA ALA A 94 15.03 -9.22 5.62
C ALA A 94 14.79 -8.80 4.17
N GLY A 95 13.55 -8.95 3.66
CA GLY A 95 13.21 -8.54 2.30
C GLY A 95 13.23 -7.02 2.11
N TYR A 96 12.74 -6.24 3.09
CA TYR A 96 12.85 -4.77 3.01
C TYR A 96 14.30 -4.31 3.04
N ARG A 97 15.13 -4.90 3.90
CA ARG A 97 16.58 -4.59 3.95
C ARG A 97 17.26 -4.90 2.62
N ALA A 98 17.04 -6.09 2.07
CA ALA A 98 17.64 -6.48 0.79
C ALA A 98 17.17 -5.59 -0.38
N ALA A 99 15.89 -5.20 -0.40
CA ALA A 99 15.37 -4.27 -1.39
C ALA A 99 15.98 -2.85 -1.25
N ALA A 100 16.19 -2.38 -0.02
CA ALA A 100 16.82 -1.09 0.26
C ALA A 100 18.30 -1.03 -0.18
N GLU A 101 18.99 -2.17 -0.14
CA GLU A 101 20.40 -2.33 -0.53
C GLU A 101 20.60 -2.56 -2.03
N SER A 102 19.52 -2.62 -2.83
CA SER A 102 19.57 -2.97 -4.26
C SER A 102 20.27 -1.94 -5.17
N GLY A 103 20.47 -0.70 -4.69
CA GLY A 103 21.10 0.38 -5.45
C GLY A 103 20.17 1.21 -6.33
N ASP A 104 18.91 0.80 -6.53
CA ASP A 104 17.89 1.62 -7.19
C ASP A 104 17.24 2.58 -6.18
N GLU A 105 17.32 3.90 -6.45
CA GLU A 105 16.86 4.95 -5.51
C GLU A 105 15.35 4.85 -5.25
N LYS A 106 14.56 4.54 -6.27
CA LYS A 106 13.10 4.44 -6.16
C LYS A 106 12.71 3.21 -5.34
N GLN A 107 13.29 2.06 -5.66
CA GLN A 107 13.06 0.81 -4.95
C GLN A 107 13.50 0.93 -3.50
N ARG A 108 14.65 1.56 -3.25
CA ARG A 108 15.11 1.86 -1.89
C ARG A 108 14.08 2.69 -1.13
N ALA A 109 13.56 3.76 -1.72
CA ALA A 109 12.58 4.59 -1.05
C ALA A 109 11.29 3.81 -0.69
N TRP A 110 10.78 2.99 -1.60
CA TRP A 110 9.63 2.11 -1.32
C TRP A 110 9.93 1.07 -0.22
N ALA A 111 11.13 0.50 -0.22
CA ALA A 111 11.56 -0.43 0.82
C ALA A 111 11.68 0.25 2.20
N GLU A 112 12.25 1.46 2.26
CA GLU A 112 12.31 2.27 3.49
C GLU A 112 10.91 2.57 4.03
N TYR A 113 9.99 3.00 3.16
CA TYR A 113 8.60 3.22 3.54
C TYR A 113 7.94 1.96 4.11
N HIS A 114 8.03 0.82 3.41
CA HIS A 114 7.40 -0.41 3.89
C HIS A 114 8.05 -0.97 5.16
N TRP A 115 9.35 -0.76 5.34
CA TRP A 115 10.02 -1.09 6.59
C TRP A 115 9.54 -0.20 7.74
N ALA A 116 9.38 1.10 7.50
CA ALA A 116 8.78 2.00 8.49
C ALA A 116 7.38 1.51 8.92
N VAL A 117 6.55 1.10 7.97
CA VAL A 117 5.21 0.54 8.24
C VAL A 117 5.27 -0.73 9.08
N LEU A 118 6.26 -1.61 8.86
CA LEU A 118 6.47 -2.80 9.69
C LEU A 118 6.79 -2.41 11.14
N LEU A 119 7.74 -1.50 11.33
CA LEU A 119 8.15 -1.05 12.67
C LEU A 119 7.00 -0.39 13.41
N ASP A 120 6.24 0.49 12.73
CA ASP A 120 5.17 1.26 13.33
C ASP A 120 3.96 0.39 13.69
N ASN A 121 3.50 -0.47 12.77
CA ASN A 121 2.25 -1.21 12.94
C ASN A 121 2.41 -2.56 13.66
N ILE A 122 3.57 -3.19 13.57
CA ILE A 122 3.79 -4.54 14.14
C ILE A 122 4.67 -4.47 15.39
N ASP A 123 5.75 -3.68 15.36
CA ASP A 123 6.68 -3.60 16.48
C ASP A 123 6.33 -2.48 17.46
N GLU A 124 5.35 -1.63 17.12
CA GLU A 124 4.98 -0.42 17.86
C GLU A 124 6.20 0.49 18.14
N ASP A 125 7.13 0.56 17.18
CA ASP A 125 8.38 1.31 17.26
C ASP A 125 8.35 2.57 16.35
N PRO A 126 7.69 3.66 16.80
CA PRO A 126 7.67 4.91 16.04
C PRO A 126 9.06 5.56 15.96
N ALA A 127 9.93 5.31 16.95
CA ALA A 127 11.28 5.89 16.97
C ALA A 127 12.15 5.30 15.85
N GLY A 128 12.02 4.00 15.58
CA GLY A 128 12.63 3.34 14.45
C GLY A 128 11.96 3.65 13.11
N ALA A 129 10.64 3.83 13.09
CA ALA A 129 9.88 4.09 11.87
C ALA A 129 10.08 5.50 11.29
N LEU A 130 10.10 6.54 12.13
CA LEU A 130 10.10 7.94 11.70
C LEU A 130 11.24 8.31 10.73
N PRO A 131 12.52 8.00 11.01
CA PRO A 131 13.62 8.34 10.10
C PRO A 131 13.48 7.70 8.71
N ARG A 132 12.83 6.53 8.65
CA ARG A 132 12.59 5.80 7.39
C ARG A 132 11.46 6.43 6.58
N TYR A 133 10.37 6.84 7.24
CA TYR A 133 9.33 7.63 6.58
C TYR A 133 9.89 8.95 6.03
N GLU A 134 10.75 9.63 6.79
CA GLU A 134 11.39 10.88 6.34
C GLU A 134 12.27 10.66 5.11
N THR A 135 13.08 9.59 5.09
CA THR A 135 13.88 9.19 3.93
C THR A 135 13.01 8.95 2.70
N ALA A 136 11.89 8.24 2.86
CA ALA A 136 10.95 7.99 1.77
C ALA A 136 10.26 9.28 1.29
N LEU A 137 9.91 10.19 2.22
CA LEU A 137 9.25 11.46 1.90
C LEU A 137 10.16 12.42 1.15
N GLU A 138 11.44 12.47 1.52
CA GLU A 138 12.45 13.27 0.81
C GLU A 138 12.51 12.84 -0.67
N PHE A 139 12.58 11.53 -0.92
CA PHE A 139 12.57 10.99 -2.28
C PHE A 139 11.29 11.38 -3.03
N ALA A 140 10.12 11.10 -2.45
CA ALA A 140 8.83 11.37 -3.10
C ALA A 140 8.67 12.86 -3.47
N THR A 141 9.12 13.76 -2.58
CA THR A 141 9.10 15.20 -2.80
C THR A 141 10.05 15.61 -3.91
N LYS A 142 11.30 15.10 -3.88
CA LYS A 142 12.33 15.38 -4.90
C LYS A 142 11.92 14.88 -6.29
N SER A 143 11.26 13.73 -6.38
CA SER A 143 10.82 13.14 -7.64
C SER A 143 9.47 13.66 -8.14
N GLY A 144 8.71 14.39 -7.30
CA GLY A 144 7.34 14.78 -7.61
C GLY A 144 6.36 13.60 -7.67
N ASP A 145 6.65 12.49 -6.97
CA ASP A 145 5.79 11.31 -6.95
C ASP A 145 4.64 11.50 -5.95
N ALA A 146 3.58 12.16 -6.41
CA ALA A 146 2.38 12.44 -5.61
C ALA A 146 1.70 11.17 -5.10
N TYR A 147 1.80 10.04 -5.83
CA TYR A 147 1.20 8.79 -5.40
C TYR A 147 1.93 8.25 -4.17
N PHE A 148 3.26 8.20 -4.24
CA PHE A 148 4.09 7.73 -3.15
C PHE A 148 4.05 8.67 -1.94
N GLU A 149 4.11 9.98 -2.17
CA GLU A 149 3.93 11.00 -1.13
C GLU A 149 2.64 10.74 -0.33
N SER A 150 1.54 10.44 -1.02
CA SER A 150 0.25 10.18 -0.38
C SER A 150 0.26 8.99 0.58
N TYR A 151 1.07 7.96 0.33
CA TYR A 151 1.23 6.81 1.23
C TYR A 151 2.00 7.21 2.48
N ILE A 152 3.09 7.94 2.30
CA ILE A 152 4.01 8.29 3.40
C ILE A 152 3.34 9.27 4.37
N ILE A 153 2.72 10.34 3.86
CA ILE A 153 2.10 11.35 4.73
C ILE A 153 0.89 10.80 5.50
N ARG A 154 0.22 9.76 4.99
CA ARG A 154 -0.83 9.04 5.72
C ARG A 154 -0.29 8.43 7.01
N HIS A 155 0.89 7.81 6.95
CA HIS A 155 1.49 7.11 8.08
C HIS A 155 2.30 8.03 8.99
N LEU A 156 2.78 9.16 8.48
CA LEU A 156 3.37 10.21 9.31
C LEU A 156 2.33 10.98 10.14
N ALA A 157 1.10 11.12 9.66
CA ALA A 157 0.08 11.96 10.28
C ALA A 157 -0.23 11.61 11.76
N PRO A 158 -0.35 10.33 12.18
CA PRO A 158 -0.54 9.97 13.59
C PRO A 158 0.54 10.52 14.53
N HIS A 159 1.77 10.69 14.03
CA HIS A 159 2.92 11.20 14.79
C HIS A 159 3.00 12.73 14.85
N LYS A 160 1.99 13.43 14.33
CA LYS A 160 1.90 14.90 14.34
C LYS A 160 0.82 15.41 15.28
N GLU A 161 0.96 16.69 15.62
CA GLU A 161 -0.05 17.45 16.37
C GLU A 161 -1.41 17.42 15.64
N PRO A 162 -2.54 17.52 16.36
CA PRO A 162 -3.87 17.27 15.78
C PRO A 162 -4.20 18.07 14.52
N ALA A 163 -3.86 19.36 14.47
CA ALA A 163 -4.13 20.20 13.30
C ALA A 163 -3.30 19.79 12.08
N GLU A 164 -2.01 19.48 12.29
CA GLU A 164 -1.09 19.02 11.23
C GLU A 164 -1.49 17.63 10.73
N ARG A 165 -1.84 16.71 11.65
CA ARG A 165 -2.37 15.38 11.32
C ARG A 165 -3.54 15.47 10.34
N ILE A 166 -4.56 16.26 10.66
CA ILE A 166 -5.74 16.40 9.78
C ILE A 166 -5.36 17.02 8.44
N ALA A 167 -4.48 18.03 8.42
CA ALA A 167 -4.00 18.62 7.17
C ALA A 167 -3.27 17.60 6.27
N MET A 168 -2.42 16.75 6.86
CA MET A 168 -1.72 15.68 6.15
C MET A 168 -2.69 14.60 5.61
N LEU A 169 -3.68 14.20 6.40
CA LEU A 169 -4.68 13.23 5.96
C LEU A 169 -5.54 13.77 4.81
N ARG A 170 -5.98 15.04 4.87
CA ARG A 170 -6.67 15.70 3.74
C ARG A 170 -5.79 15.78 2.51
N ARG A 171 -4.50 16.11 2.66
CA ARG A 171 -3.54 16.11 1.53
C ARG A 171 -3.40 14.71 0.93
N SER A 172 -3.27 13.67 1.74
CA SER A 172 -3.21 12.27 1.28
C SER A 172 -4.44 11.91 0.45
N LEU A 173 -5.63 12.26 0.93
CA LEU A 173 -6.88 12.07 0.22
C LEU A 173 -6.89 12.78 -1.14
N HIS A 174 -6.54 14.08 -1.18
CA HIS A 174 -6.55 14.85 -2.42
C HIS A 174 -5.55 14.32 -3.47
N LEU A 175 -4.35 13.91 -3.05
CA LEU A 175 -3.35 13.34 -3.96
C LEU A 175 -3.85 12.05 -4.60
N ARG A 176 -4.47 11.16 -3.82
CA ARG A 176 -5.02 9.88 -4.31
C ARG A 176 -6.22 10.08 -5.23
N ALA A 177 -7.10 11.02 -4.88
CA ALA A 177 -8.25 11.36 -5.70
C ALA A 177 -7.83 11.94 -7.05
N ALA A 178 -6.83 12.83 -7.08
CA ALA A 178 -6.30 13.41 -8.32
C ALA A 178 -5.70 12.36 -9.27
N LEU A 179 -5.21 11.24 -8.74
CA LEU A 179 -4.63 10.14 -9.51
C LEU A 179 -5.64 9.08 -9.94
N GLY A 180 -6.89 9.16 -9.46
CA GLY A 180 -7.89 8.11 -9.69
C GLY A 180 -7.56 6.78 -8.98
N ALA A 181 -6.71 6.81 -7.95
CA ALA A 181 -6.33 5.63 -7.17
C ALA A 181 -7.48 5.25 -6.23
N ARG A 182 -8.47 4.53 -6.77
CA ARG A 182 -9.80 4.37 -6.16
C ARG A 182 -9.74 3.61 -4.82
N PRO A 183 -9.11 2.43 -4.69
CA PRO A 183 -9.01 1.75 -3.39
C PRO A 183 -8.31 2.59 -2.32
N GLN A 184 -7.24 3.29 -2.72
CA GLN A 184 -6.45 4.15 -1.83
C GLN A 184 -7.21 5.41 -1.41
N THR A 185 -8.08 5.93 -2.29
CA THR A 185 -8.96 7.07 -1.99
C THR A 185 -9.98 6.67 -0.95
N LEU A 186 -10.65 5.53 -1.10
CA LEU A 186 -11.59 4.99 -0.11
C LEU A 186 -10.91 4.76 1.25
N ALA A 187 -9.71 4.18 1.23
CA ALA A 187 -8.85 4.02 2.40
C ALA A 187 -8.52 5.35 3.11
N ALA A 188 -8.25 6.41 2.33
CA ALA A 188 -7.95 7.74 2.86
C ALA A 188 -9.20 8.40 3.45
N GLN A 189 -10.35 8.25 2.80
CA GLN A 189 -11.63 8.76 3.30
C GLN A 189 -11.98 8.13 4.65
N ALA A 190 -11.88 6.81 4.76
CA ALA A 190 -12.14 6.09 6.00
C ALA A 190 -11.21 6.54 7.14
N LEU A 191 -9.90 6.65 6.87
CA LEU A 191 -8.94 7.08 7.88
C LEU A 191 -9.14 8.54 8.32
N LEU A 192 -9.42 9.44 7.37
CA LEU A 192 -9.71 10.84 7.70
C LEU A 192 -10.99 10.95 8.54
N ALA A 193 -12.06 10.24 8.17
CA ALA A 193 -13.29 10.19 8.94
C ALA A 193 -13.08 9.68 10.38
N ALA A 194 -12.20 8.69 10.57
CA ALA A 194 -11.86 8.17 11.90
C ALA A 194 -11.08 9.16 12.78
N ASN A 195 -10.44 10.17 12.18
CA ASN A 195 -9.67 11.19 12.91
C ASN A 195 -10.43 12.51 13.11
N LEU A 196 -11.61 12.68 12.50
CA LEU A 196 -12.45 13.86 12.67
C LEU A 196 -13.41 13.70 13.86
N PRO A 197 -13.82 14.80 14.52
CA PRO A 197 -14.85 14.77 15.56
C PRO A 197 -16.15 14.13 15.06
N GLU A 198 -16.90 13.46 15.94
CA GLU A 198 -18.13 12.75 15.56
C GLU A 198 -19.19 13.65 14.91
N ASN A 199 -19.26 14.91 15.35
CA ASN A 199 -20.19 15.93 14.87
C ASN A 199 -19.65 16.77 13.69
N ASP A 200 -18.47 16.44 13.16
CA ASP A 200 -17.92 17.13 12.00
C ASP A 200 -18.72 16.74 10.73
N PRO A 201 -19.25 17.71 9.97
CA PRO A 201 -20.00 17.41 8.75
C PRO A 201 -19.15 16.70 7.68
N GLU A 202 -17.84 16.96 7.61
CA GLU A 202 -16.94 16.26 6.67
C GLU A 202 -16.86 14.77 7.01
N ARG A 203 -16.87 14.41 8.31
CA ARG A 203 -16.88 13.01 8.74
C ARG A 203 -18.11 12.29 8.22
N ALA A 204 -19.30 12.89 8.32
CA ALA A 204 -20.54 12.29 7.85
C ALA A 204 -20.50 12.01 6.33
N GLU A 205 -20.07 12.99 5.55
CA GLU A 205 -19.93 12.86 4.08
C GLU A 205 -18.90 11.80 3.68
N LEU A 206 -17.76 11.75 4.36
CA LEU A 206 -16.73 10.74 4.11
C LEU A 206 -17.26 9.32 4.39
N MET A 207 -17.92 9.12 5.54
CA MET A 207 -18.52 7.84 5.92
C MET A 207 -19.59 7.38 4.91
N GLN A 208 -20.40 8.30 4.41
CA GLN A 208 -21.42 8.01 3.40
C GLN A 208 -20.80 7.67 2.03
N THR A 209 -19.67 8.27 1.70
CA THR A 209 -19.02 8.11 0.39
C THR A 209 -18.16 6.85 0.31
N PHE A 210 -17.34 6.56 1.32
CA PHE A 210 -16.37 5.47 1.18
C PHE A 210 -17.03 4.09 1.28
N ARG A 211 -18.09 3.94 2.08
CA ARG A 211 -18.68 2.63 2.39
C ARG A 211 -19.24 1.92 1.14
N PRO A 212 -20.09 2.54 0.30
CA PRO A 212 -20.54 1.90 -0.94
C PRO A 212 -19.39 1.55 -1.89
N GLY A 213 -18.35 2.39 -1.96
CA GLY A 213 -17.17 2.11 -2.78
C GLY A 213 -16.33 0.94 -2.24
N ALA A 214 -16.21 0.81 -0.93
CA ALA A 214 -15.53 -0.32 -0.29
C ALA A 214 -16.30 -1.62 -0.51
N GLU A 215 -17.63 -1.58 -0.46
CA GLU A 215 -18.52 -2.71 -0.78
C GLU A 215 -18.35 -3.15 -2.24
N GLU A 216 -18.39 -2.21 -3.19
CA GLU A 216 -18.23 -2.48 -4.61
C GLU A 216 -16.87 -3.12 -4.95
N LEU A 217 -15.79 -2.63 -4.32
CA LEU A 217 -14.44 -3.14 -4.54
C LEU A 217 -14.07 -4.34 -3.66
N HIS A 218 -14.97 -4.74 -2.76
CA HIS A 218 -14.76 -5.79 -1.76
C HIS A 218 -13.52 -5.54 -0.88
N ILE A 219 -13.32 -4.32 -0.38
CA ILE A 219 -12.16 -3.99 0.46
C ILE A 219 -12.36 -4.59 1.87
N GLY A 220 -11.78 -5.77 2.10
CA GLY A 220 -12.05 -6.61 3.27
C GLY A 220 -11.87 -5.91 4.62
N TRP A 221 -10.76 -5.20 4.82
CA TRP A 221 -10.48 -4.51 6.09
C TRP A 221 -11.26 -3.20 6.29
N LEU A 222 -11.94 -2.67 5.26
CA LEU A 222 -12.90 -1.56 5.42
C LEU A 222 -14.33 -2.03 5.72
N LEU A 223 -14.61 -3.30 5.41
CA LEU A 223 -15.93 -3.93 5.58
C LEU A 223 -16.00 -4.85 6.79
N SER A 224 -14.86 -5.16 7.40
CA SER A 224 -14.83 -5.94 8.63
C SER A 224 -15.45 -5.10 9.75
N GLU A 225 -16.53 -5.61 10.34
CA GLU A 225 -17.00 -5.10 11.63
C GLU A 225 -16.04 -5.67 12.68
N ASP A 226 -15.42 -4.79 13.48
CA ASP A 226 -14.57 -5.18 14.62
C ASP A 226 -15.27 -6.15 15.58
#